data_AF-A0A7Y8MPM7-F1
#
_entry.id   AF-A0A7Y8MPM7-F1
#
_cell.length_a   1.000
_cell.length_b   1.000
_cell.length_c   1.000
_cell.angle_alpha   90.00
_cell.angle_beta   90.00
_cell.angle_gamma   90.00
#
_symmetry.space_group_name_H-M   'P 1'
#
loop_
_entity.id
_entity.type
_entity.pdbx_description
1 polymer ?
#
loop_
_entity_poly.entity_id
_entity_poly.type
_entity_poly.pdbx_seq_one_letter_code
_entity_poly.pdbx_strand_id
1 'polypeptide(L)'
;MSLQEHPTVQKLAKKRELAAPGTPRLTLEALKQLALDCGADDAGAIRISRPEVAAQRADILKVFPGTRVLLSILCRMNREAVRTPVRSIANAEFHETYDTVNAVARDIVKALAEKGVRALNAVAAFPMEAQDFPGKTWPVGHKPMAEAAGLGRMGIHRSVIHPRFGSFVLLDTVLIDAEIDAESGPIEYNPCLSCKLCVAACPVGALSPLGEFNFAACYTHNYREFLGGFKSWVEELADSKSAADYRNRVSDGETVSMWQSLSFKPGYKAAYCLAVCPAGEDVIGPYLDDRVAYRREVLTPLQEKAETVYVLKGSDAEAYAARFPNKVVKRVRRTIEPQSLRAFLMGLRLGFQWRNAKDVTQVFHFRFKGRENLDATVAIDKGKLHIAEGLEGKAGLEISVDGDAWLRFIGRRQGLFQTMLKGRLRLKGDRNLMKTFRRCFAG
;
A
#
# COMPACT_ATOMS: atom_id res chain seq x y z
N MET A 1 6.23 -0.23 53.50
CA MET A 1 6.89 0.80 52.67
C MET A 1 5.86 1.32 51.68
N SER A 2 5.44 2.56 51.85
CA SER A 2 4.51 3.23 50.93
C SER A 2 5.20 3.54 49.59
N LEU A 3 4.42 3.86 48.55
CA LEU A 3 4.97 4.28 47.25
C LEU A 3 5.89 5.51 47.40
N GLN A 4 5.54 6.43 48.31
CA GLN A 4 6.29 7.65 48.61
C GLN A 4 7.61 7.37 49.36
N GLU A 5 7.69 6.25 50.08
CA GLU A 5 8.89 5.80 50.79
C GLU A 5 9.85 4.99 49.90
N HIS A 6 9.42 4.61 48.69
CA HIS A 6 10.25 3.81 47.80
C HIS A 6 11.48 4.63 47.33
N PRO A 7 12.73 4.14 47.51
CA PRO A 7 13.94 4.92 47.21
C PRO A 7 14.02 5.45 45.78
N THR A 8 13.52 4.70 44.80
CA THR A 8 13.44 5.14 43.40
C THR A 8 12.45 6.29 43.20
N VAL A 9 11.32 6.31 43.92
CA VAL A 9 10.31 7.38 43.82
C VAL A 9 10.87 8.67 44.42
N GLN A 10 11.55 8.59 45.56
CA GLN A 10 12.21 9.74 46.17
C GLN A 10 13.35 10.28 45.30
N LYS A 11 14.17 9.40 44.70
CA LYS A 11 15.23 9.78 43.76
C LYS A 11 14.67 10.49 42.52
N LEU A 12 13.56 10.00 41.97
CA LEU A 12 12.90 10.59 40.81
C LEU A 12 12.20 11.91 41.13
N ALA A 13 11.59 12.05 42.31
CA ALA A 13 10.98 13.30 42.76
C ALA A 13 12.03 14.43 42.81
N LYS A 14 13.19 14.17 43.43
CA LYS A 14 14.33 15.10 43.43
C LYS A 14 14.83 15.43 42.02
N LYS A 15 14.90 14.44 41.12
CA LYS A 15 15.31 14.67 39.71
C LYS A 15 14.29 15.53 38.95
N ARG A 16 12.99 15.39 39.24
CA ARG A 16 11.91 16.17 38.61
C ARG A 16 11.86 17.62 39.10
N GLU A 17 12.15 17.87 40.38
CA GLU A 17 12.28 19.23 40.91
C GLU A 17 13.38 20.03 40.19
N LEU A 18 14.44 19.34 39.73
CA LEU A 18 15.55 19.92 38.98
C LEU A 18 15.28 20.07 37.47
N ALA A 19 14.22 19.45 36.93
CA ALA A 19 13.90 19.50 35.52
C ALA A 19 13.00 20.70 35.18
N ALA A 20 13.31 21.40 34.09
CA ALA A 20 12.48 22.52 33.64
C ALA A 20 11.06 22.02 33.28
N PRO A 21 9.99 22.69 33.76
CA PRO A 21 8.64 22.33 33.38
C PRO A 21 8.36 22.72 31.92
N GLY A 22 7.87 21.79 31.12
CA GLY A 22 7.41 22.05 29.75
C GLY A 22 7.66 20.89 28.77
N THR A 23 7.05 20.99 27.59
CA THR A 23 7.35 20.09 26.47
C THR A 23 8.78 20.36 25.97
N PRO A 24 9.63 19.34 25.79
CA PRO A 24 10.97 19.54 25.24
C PRO A 24 10.92 20.24 23.89
N ARG A 25 11.90 21.11 23.62
CA ARG A 25 12.05 21.79 22.33
C ARG A 25 13.35 21.34 21.67
N LEU A 26 13.25 20.85 20.44
CA LEU A 26 14.36 20.37 19.63
C LEU A 26 14.56 21.29 18.42
N THR A 27 15.76 21.28 17.85
CA THR A 27 15.99 21.94 16.56
C THR A 27 15.83 20.94 15.42
N LEU A 28 15.34 21.40 14.26
CA LEU A 28 15.23 20.56 13.06
C LEU A 28 16.60 19.94 12.69
N GLU A 29 17.65 20.75 12.69
CA GLU A 29 19.00 20.30 12.34
C GLU A 29 19.53 19.26 13.32
N ALA A 30 19.27 19.41 14.64
CA ALA A 30 19.68 18.40 15.61
C ALA A 30 18.93 17.08 15.43
N LEU A 31 17.64 17.11 15.04
CA LEU A 31 16.88 15.90 14.74
C LEU A 31 17.38 15.19 13.49
N LYS A 32 17.69 15.95 12.43
CA LYS A 32 18.26 15.39 11.21
C LYS A 32 19.64 14.79 11.48
N GLN A 33 20.51 15.52 12.17
CA GLN A 33 21.84 15.03 12.52
C GLN A 33 21.74 13.77 13.39
N LEU A 34 20.84 13.74 14.38
CA LEU A 34 20.61 12.54 15.18
C LEU A 34 20.21 11.34 14.32
N ALA A 35 19.32 11.53 13.35
CA ALA A 35 18.92 10.45 12.45
C ALA A 35 20.09 9.93 11.61
N LEU A 36 20.95 10.82 11.09
CA LEU A 36 22.16 10.47 10.35
C LEU A 36 23.17 9.74 11.24
N ASP A 37 23.39 10.22 12.47
CA ASP A 37 24.28 9.61 13.46
C ASP A 37 23.81 8.19 13.83
N CYS A 38 22.49 7.96 13.84
CA CYS A 38 21.89 6.64 14.05
C CYS A 38 21.89 5.75 12.79
N GLY A 39 22.30 6.26 11.63
CA GLY A 39 22.47 5.47 10.40
C GLY A 39 21.40 5.67 9.32
N ALA A 40 20.53 6.69 9.41
CA ALA A 40 19.70 7.08 8.29
C ALA A 40 20.56 7.68 7.16
N ASP A 41 20.19 7.47 5.89
CA ASP A 41 20.86 8.12 4.77
C ASP A 41 20.32 9.54 4.50
N ASP A 42 19.07 9.81 4.89
CA ASP A 42 18.48 11.15 4.95
C ASP A 42 17.29 11.18 5.92
N ALA A 43 16.93 12.37 6.39
CA ALA A 43 15.83 12.59 7.31
C ALA A 43 15.20 13.99 7.16
N GLY A 44 13.91 14.06 7.46
CA GLY A 44 13.15 15.31 7.52
C GLY A 44 12.08 15.25 8.60
N ALA A 45 11.77 16.38 9.23
CA ALA A 45 10.81 16.43 10.33
C ALA A 45 9.69 17.44 10.04
N ILE A 46 8.46 17.03 10.32
CA ILE A 46 7.27 17.84 10.13
C ILE A 46 6.37 17.82 11.37
N ARG A 47 5.57 18.86 11.55
CA ARG A 47 4.56 18.88 12.61
C ARG A 47 3.36 18.01 12.25
N ILE A 48 2.77 17.34 13.22
CA ILE A 48 1.55 16.53 13.04
C ILE A 48 0.33 17.38 12.60
N SER A 49 0.38 18.69 12.88
CA SER A 49 -0.67 19.66 12.53
C SER A 49 -0.76 19.97 11.04
N ARG A 50 0.21 19.52 10.23
CA ARG A 50 0.22 19.73 8.79
C ARG A 50 -1.01 19.14 8.07
N PRO A 51 -1.55 19.83 7.03
CA PRO A 51 -2.64 19.31 6.22
C PRO A 51 -2.35 17.96 5.56
N GLU A 52 -1.11 17.73 5.12
CA GLU A 52 -0.66 16.49 4.47
C GLU A 52 -0.79 15.27 5.39
N VAL A 53 -0.79 15.49 6.71
CA VAL A 53 -0.92 14.46 7.75
C VAL A 53 -2.38 14.20 8.13
N ALA A 54 -3.31 15.09 7.77
CA ALA A 54 -4.68 15.10 8.28
C ALA A 54 -5.40 13.75 8.12
N ALA A 55 -5.21 13.08 6.98
CA ALA A 55 -5.84 11.77 6.69
C ALA A 55 -5.41 10.63 7.62
N GLN A 56 -4.29 10.78 8.34
CA GLN A 56 -3.72 9.74 9.21
C GLN A 56 -3.51 10.23 10.66
N ARG A 57 -3.79 11.50 10.95
CA ARG A 57 -3.56 12.12 12.27
C ARG A 57 -4.22 11.35 13.41
N ALA A 58 -5.49 10.98 13.25
CA ALA A 58 -6.23 10.26 14.27
C ALA A 58 -5.60 8.88 14.57
N ASP A 59 -5.15 8.18 13.53
CA ASP A 59 -4.49 6.87 13.69
C ASP A 59 -3.13 7.02 14.38
N ILE A 60 -2.34 8.03 14.01
CA ILE A 60 -1.05 8.35 14.63
C ILE A 60 -1.23 8.65 16.13
N LEU A 61 -2.23 9.46 16.49
CA LEU A 61 -2.52 9.79 17.89
C LEU A 61 -3.09 8.60 18.67
N LYS A 62 -3.74 7.63 18.02
CA LYS A 62 -4.14 6.37 18.65
C LYS A 62 -2.93 5.52 19.02
N VAL A 63 -1.87 5.54 18.19
CA VAL A 63 -0.61 4.81 18.43
C VAL A 63 0.21 5.51 19.51
N PHE A 64 0.40 6.83 19.40
CA PHE A 64 1.15 7.62 20.37
C PHE A 64 0.48 8.99 20.61
N PRO A 65 -0.36 9.13 21.66
CA PRO A 65 -1.17 10.33 21.87
C PRO A 65 -0.39 11.64 22.06
N GLY A 66 0.87 11.56 22.51
CA GLY A 66 1.73 12.73 22.69
C GLY A 66 2.38 13.25 21.41
N THR A 67 2.16 12.60 20.25
CA THR A 67 2.86 12.94 19.01
C THR A 67 2.57 14.37 18.59
N ARG A 68 3.65 15.15 18.45
CA ARG A 68 3.66 16.53 17.93
C ARG A 68 4.45 16.63 16.64
N VAL A 69 5.49 15.81 16.52
CA VAL A 69 6.44 15.83 15.41
C VAL A 69 6.56 14.42 14.81
N LEU A 70 6.70 14.38 13.49
CA LEU A 70 6.93 13.19 12.68
C LEU A 70 8.30 13.34 12.03
N LEU A 71 9.27 12.55 12.47
CA LEU A 71 10.59 12.46 11.86
C LEU A 71 10.57 11.33 10.83
N SER A 72 10.47 11.69 9.56
CA SER A 72 10.60 10.73 8.45
C SER A 72 12.09 10.46 8.22
N ILE A 73 12.44 9.18 8.07
CA ILE A 73 13.79 8.73 7.76
C ILE A 73 13.79 7.81 6.55
N LEU A 74 14.95 7.64 5.93
CA LEU A 74 15.15 6.63 4.91
C LEU A 74 16.52 5.95 5.02
N CYS A 75 16.59 4.71 4.52
CA CYS A 75 17.85 4.01 4.25
C CYS A 75 17.83 3.46 2.83
N ARG A 76 19.00 3.41 2.20
CA ARG A 76 19.20 2.97 0.82
C ARG A 76 19.25 1.45 0.71
N MET A 77 18.71 0.96 -0.40
CA MET A 77 18.90 -0.40 -0.86
C MET A 77 20.06 -0.50 -1.84
N ASN A 78 20.71 -1.66 -1.90
CA ASN A 78 21.63 -2.04 -2.95
C ASN A 78 20.89 -2.21 -4.27
N ARG A 79 21.14 -1.26 -5.19
CA ARG A 79 20.43 -1.14 -6.46
C ARG A 79 20.45 -2.39 -7.32
N GLU A 80 21.62 -3.01 -7.48
CA GLU A 80 21.78 -4.18 -8.33
C GLU A 80 21.07 -5.41 -7.76
N ALA A 81 20.99 -5.53 -6.44
CA ALA A 81 20.20 -6.56 -5.77
C ALA A 81 18.69 -6.37 -5.99
N VAL A 82 18.22 -5.13 -6.16
CA VAL A 82 16.81 -4.85 -6.53
C VAL A 82 16.56 -5.05 -8.04
N ARG A 83 17.57 -4.80 -8.89
CA ARG A 83 17.47 -4.90 -10.36
C ARG A 83 17.40 -6.32 -10.89
N THR A 84 18.00 -7.27 -10.19
CA THR A 84 18.05 -8.65 -10.67
C THR A 84 16.65 -9.27 -10.84
N PRO A 85 16.43 -10.10 -11.88
CA PRO A 85 15.21 -10.89 -12.02
C PRO A 85 15.06 -11.98 -10.95
N VAL A 86 16.14 -12.26 -10.20
CA VAL A 86 16.20 -13.30 -9.17
C VAL A 86 15.47 -12.82 -7.91
N ARG A 87 14.28 -13.41 -7.68
CA ARG A 87 13.35 -13.01 -6.61
C ARG A 87 13.98 -13.08 -5.21
N SER A 88 14.80 -14.10 -4.92
CA SER A 88 15.38 -14.29 -3.59
C SER A 88 16.35 -13.18 -3.21
N ILE A 89 17.21 -12.77 -4.14
CA ILE A 89 18.20 -11.69 -3.93
C ILE A 89 17.47 -10.36 -3.69
N ALA A 90 16.50 -10.02 -4.54
CA ALA A 90 15.73 -8.79 -4.37
C ALA A 90 14.97 -8.76 -3.03
N ASN A 91 14.34 -9.86 -2.63
CA ASN A 91 13.63 -9.91 -1.35
C ASN A 91 14.56 -9.86 -0.15
N ALA A 92 15.72 -10.51 -0.20
CA ALA A 92 16.73 -10.39 0.85
C ALA A 92 17.12 -8.91 1.03
N GLU A 93 17.38 -8.20 -0.07
CA GLU A 93 17.70 -6.77 -0.03
C GLU A 93 16.59 -5.91 0.60
N PHE A 94 15.32 -6.16 0.21
CA PHE A 94 14.18 -5.49 0.86
C PHE A 94 14.14 -5.79 2.36
N HIS A 95 14.31 -7.04 2.76
CA HIS A 95 14.22 -7.45 4.17
C HIS A 95 15.35 -6.88 5.04
N GLU A 96 16.59 -6.95 4.57
CA GLU A 96 17.74 -6.41 5.29
C GLU A 96 17.66 -4.89 5.42
N THR A 97 17.22 -4.20 4.36
CA THR A 97 17.02 -2.75 4.44
C THR A 97 15.86 -2.40 5.36
N TYR A 98 14.75 -3.15 5.36
CA TYR A 98 13.67 -2.93 6.34
C TYR A 98 14.14 -3.13 7.78
N ASP A 99 14.94 -4.15 8.06
CA ASP A 99 15.52 -4.38 9.39
C ASP A 99 16.46 -3.24 9.78
N THR A 100 17.23 -2.73 8.82
CA THR A 100 18.13 -1.58 9.00
C THR A 100 17.35 -0.33 9.36
N VAL A 101 16.33 0.04 8.57
CA VAL A 101 15.49 1.21 8.85
C VAL A 101 14.82 1.09 10.24
N ASN A 102 14.31 -0.08 10.58
CA ASN A 102 13.71 -0.32 11.90
C ASN A 102 14.75 -0.20 13.04
N ALA A 103 15.99 -0.67 12.83
CA ALA A 103 17.08 -0.52 13.80
C ALA A 103 17.45 0.94 14.01
N VAL A 104 17.62 1.70 12.92
CA VAL A 104 17.87 3.16 12.95
C VAL A 104 16.76 3.88 13.73
N ALA A 105 15.49 3.59 13.42
CA ALA A 105 14.36 4.21 14.12
C ALA A 105 14.38 3.90 15.63
N ARG A 106 14.71 2.67 16.02
CA ARG A 106 14.84 2.27 17.43
C ARG A 106 15.99 3.00 18.14
N ASP A 107 17.12 3.19 17.47
CA ASP A 107 18.27 3.86 18.06
C ASP A 107 18.04 5.37 18.20
N ILE A 108 17.34 6.00 17.25
CA ILE A 108 16.84 7.38 17.40
C ILE A 108 15.96 7.51 18.65
N VAL A 109 15.02 6.58 18.86
CA VAL A 109 14.12 6.60 20.02
C VAL A 109 14.90 6.46 21.33
N LYS A 110 15.91 5.57 21.39
CA LYS A 110 16.77 5.44 22.57
C LYS A 110 17.52 6.74 22.86
N ALA A 111 18.13 7.35 21.85
CA ALA A 111 18.89 8.59 21.99
C ALA A 111 18.00 9.78 22.41
N LEU A 112 16.76 9.84 21.92
CA LEU A 112 15.76 10.81 22.37
C LEU A 112 15.35 10.56 23.83
N ALA A 113 15.15 9.30 24.22
CA ALA A 113 14.79 8.92 25.58
C ALA A 113 15.89 9.28 26.59
N GLU A 114 17.16 9.13 26.24
CA GLU A 114 18.30 9.56 27.05
C GLU A 114 18.31 11.08 27.31
N LYS A 115 17.79 11.85 26.35
CA LYS A 115 17.59 13.30 26.46
C LYS A 115 16.26 13.68 27.14
N GLY A 116 15.51 12.71 27.66
CA GLY A 116 14.22 12.92 28.31
C GLY A 116 13.06 13.22 27.36
N VAL A 117 13.24 13.00 26.05
CA VAL A 117 12.21 13.17 25.03
C VAL A 117 11.49 11.84 24.81
N ARG A 118 10.16 11.85 24.89
CA ARG A 118 9.38 10.64 24.56
C ARG A 118 9.26 10.52 23.05
N ALA A 119 9.58 9.35 22.53
CA ALA A 119 9.44 9.03 21.12
C ALA A 119 9.03 7.57 20.95
N LEU A 120 8.46 7.25 19.78
CA LEU A 120 8.05 5.91 19.40
C LEU A 120 8.47 5.65 17.95
N ASN A 121 9.18 4.56 17.71
CA ASN A 121 9.45 4.08 16.37
C ASN A 121 8.20 3.33 15.87
N ALA A 122 7.79 3.59 14.64
CA ALA A 122 6.76 2.79 14.00
C ALA A 122 7.39 1.47 13.48
N VAL A 123 6.90 0.98 12.35
CA VAL A 123 7.41 -0.22 11.68
C VAL A 123 7.45 0.04 10.18
N ALA A 124 8.63 -0.09 9.58
CA ALA A 124 8.84 0.22 8.16
C ALA A 124 8.03 -0.69 7.20
N ALA A 125 7.74 -1.93 7.61
CA ALA A 125 6.98 -2.90 6.84
C ALA A 125 6.38 -4.01 7.71
N PHE A 126 5.56 -4.86 7.06
CA PHE A 126 4.93 -6.05 7.64
C PHE A 126 4.14 -5.77 8.92
N PRO A 127 3.17 -4.83 8.87
CA PRO A 127 2.41 -4.47 10.04
C PRO A 127 1.50 -5.64 10.48
N MET A 128 1.19 -5.69 11.77
CA MET A 128 0.58 -6.87 12.41
C MET A 128 -0.86 -6.63 12.87
N GLU A 129 -1.45 -5.49 12.54
CA GLU A 129 -2.85 -5.14 12.80
C GLU A 129 -3.80 -5.90 11.83
N ALA A 130 -3.59 -7.21 11.71
CA ALA A 130 -4.29 -8.08 10.77
C ALA A 130 -5.77 -8.27 11.13
N GLN A 131 -6.18 -8.01 12.37
CA GLN A 131 -7.59 -7.97 12.78
C GLN A 131 -8.41 -6.94 11.99
N ASP A 132 -7.74 -5.90 11.47
CA ASP A 132 -8.39 -4.84 10.69
C ASP A 132 -8.45 -5.18 9.19
N PHE A 133 -7.95 -6.35 8.76
CA PHE A 133 -7.98 -6.80 7.37
C PHE A 133 -9.43 -6.99 6.87
N PRO A 134 -9.78 -6.49 5.65
CA PRO A 134 -8.91 -5.94 4.61
C PRO A 134 -8.77 -4.40 4.61
N GLY A 135 -9.09 -3.75 5.74
CA GLY A 135 -8.95 -2.31 5.95
C GLY A 135 -7.49 -1.87 6.17
N LYS A 136 -7.32 -0.78 6.93
CA LYS A 136 -6.00 -0.22 7.25
C LYS A 136 -5.35 -1.06 8.34
N THR A 137 -4.41 -1.92 7.95
CA THR A 137 -3.66 -2.80 8.86
C THR A 137 -2.29 -2.22 9.21
N TRP A 138 -2.04 -0.92 9.01
CA TRP A 138 -0.75 -0.29 9.29
C TRP A 138 -0.95 0.98 10.13
N PRO A 139 -0.02 1.29 11.05
CA PRO A 139 -0.15 2.47 11.91
C PRO A 139 0.10 3.77 11.15
N VAL A 140 1.19 3.82 10.35
CA VAL A 140 1.66 5.03 9.66
C VAL A 140 1.88 4.74 8.18
N GLY A 141 1.28 5.54 7.30
CA GLY A 141 1.61 5.53 5.88
C GLY A 141 2.83 6.40 5.63
N HIS A 142 4.01 5.79 5.52
CA HIS A 142 5.30 6.49 5.45
C HIS A 142 5.52 7.33 4.19
N LYS A 143 4.97 6.93 3.04
CA LYS A 143 5.19 7.65 1.77
C LYS A 143 4.68 9.10 1.80
N PRO A 144 3.43 9.39 2.22
CA PRO A 144 2.99 10.77 2.45
C PRO A 144 3.84 11.55 3.47
N MET A 145 4.37 10.89 4.50
CA MET A 145 5.22 11.55 5.50
C MET A 145 6.56 11.96 4.88
N ALA A 146 7.17 11.08 4.10
CA ALA A 146 8.40 11.34 3.38
C ALA A 146 8.24 12.47 2.33
N GLU A 147 7.12 12.51 1.59
CA GLU A 147 6.84 13.63 0.67
C GLU A 147 6.68 14.96 1.43
N ALA A 148 5.91 14.96 2.51
CA ALA A 148 5.70 16.16 3.33
C ALA A 148 6.99 16.64 4.00
N ALA A 149 7.86 15.72 4.39
CA ALA A 149 9.16 15.97 5.00
C ALA A 149 10.29 16.27 4.00
N GLY A 150 10.00 16.34 2.69
CA GLY A 150 10.99 16.73 1.70
C GLY A 150 11.96 15.63 1.26
N LEU A 151 11.68 14.36 1.57
CA LEU A 151 12.54 13.24 1.18
C LEU A 151 12.31 12.75 -0.26
N GLY A 152 11.39 13.35 -0.99
CA GLY A 152 11.12 13.01 -2.39
C GLY A 152 9.68 13.25 -2.81
N ARG A 153 9.33 12.74 -4.00
CA ARG A 153 7.95 12.74 -4.51
C ARG A 153 7.57 11.39 -5.07
N MET A 154 6.29 11.01 -4.95
CA MET A 154 5.81 9.77 -5.55
C MET A 154 5.84 9.85 -7.08
N GLY A 155 6.52 8.89 -7.71
CA GLY A 155 6.51 8.72 -9.16
C GLY A 155 5.28 7.93 -9.66
N ILE A 156 5.24 7.68 -10.97
CA ILE A 156 4.18 6.88 -11.61
C ILE A 156 4.04 5.50 -10.97
N HIS A 157 5.16 4.89 -10.57
CA HIS A 157 5.20 3.58 -9.91
C HIS A 157 4.73 3.59 -8.44
N ARG A 158 4.23 4.72 -7.92
CA ARG A 158 3.66 4.86 -6.56
C ARG A 158 4.65 4.66 -5.41
N SER A 159 5.95 4.85 -5.66
CA SER A 159 6.97 4.93 -4.60
C SER A 159 7.62 6.29 -4.63
N VAL A 160 8.09 6.73 -3.46
CA VAL A 160 8.84 7.97 -3.32
C VAL A 160 10.15 7.84 -4.08
N ILE A 161 10.47 8.87 -4.85
CA ILE A 161 11.74 9.02 -5.55
C ILE A 161 12.48 10.14 -4.85
N HIS A 162 13.58 9.79 -4.19
CA HIS A 162 14.50 10.75 -3.59
C HIS A 162 15.34 11.43 -4.70
N PRO A 163 15.60 12.75 -4.64
CA PRO A 163 16.41 13.48 -5.64
C PRO A 163 17.74 12.82 -5.97
N ARG A 164 18.46 12.39 -4.93
CA ARG A 164 19.77 11.73 -5.05
C ARG A 164 19.68 10.21 -5.24
N PHE A 165 19.08 9.49 -4.29
CA PHE A 165 19.07 8.02 -4.24
C PHE A 165 18.02 7.34 -5.14
N GLY A 166 17.11 8.11 -5.73
CA GLY A 166 16.03 7.57 -6.55
C GLY A 166 14.99 6.83 -5.72
N SER A 167 14.39 5.79 -6.30
CA SER A 167 13.39 4.96 -5.62
C SER A 167 13.97 3.77 -4.85
N PHE A 168 15.30 3.68 -4.75
CA PHE A 168 16.02 2.60 -4.04
C PHE A 168 16.18 2.93 -2.55
N VAL A 169 15.09 3.34 -1.91
CA VAL A 169 15.03 3.73 -0.50
C VAL A 169 13.83 3.09 0.17
N LEU A 170 13.99 2.71 1.43
CA LEU A 170 12.90 2.30 2.31
C LEU A 170 12.74 3.32 3.43
N LEU A 171 11.51 3.44 3.95
CA LEU A 171 11.08 4.57 4.78
C LEU A 171 10.57 4.07 6.13
N ASP A 172 10.76 4.89 7.16
CA ASP A 172 10.03 4.80 8.43
C ASP A 172 9.76 6.21 8.98
N THR A 173 8.98 6.31 10.04
CA THR A 173 8.60 7.55 10.68
C THR A 173 8.62 7.38 12.19
N VAL A 174 9.49 8.14 12.85
CA VAL A 174 9.54 8.22 14.31
C VAL A 174 8.54 9.28 14.79
N LEU A 175 7.69 8.89 15.74
CA LEU A 175 6.69 9.76 16.37
C LEU A 175 7.31 10.40 17.62
N ILE A 176 7.31 11.73 17.70
CA ILE A 176 8.05 12.46 18.75
C ILE A 176 7.09 13.38 19.52
N ASP A 177 7.18 13.32 20.85
CA ASP A 177 6.49 14.19 21.79
C ASP A 177 7.40 15.34 22.25
N ALA A 178 7.71 16.22 21.30
CA ALA A 178 8.49 17.42 21.49
C ALA A 178 8.03 18.51 20.51
N GLU A 179 8.31 19.76 20.83
CA GLU A 179 8.20 20.87 19.89
C GLU A 179 9.48 20.96 19.03
N ILE A 180 9.35 21.45 17.79
CA ILE A 180 10.49 21.78 16.92
C ILE A 180 10.48 23.26 16.55
N ASP A 181 11.66 23.85 16.37
CA ASP A 181 11.82 25.26 15.97
C ASP A 181 11.45 25.52 14.51
N ALA A 182 11.87 24.64 13.60
CA ALA A 182 11.62 24.64 12.18
C ALA A 182 11.09 23.28 11.72
N GLU A 183 10.60 23.20 10.49
CA GLU A 183 10.16 21.96 9.88
C GLU A 183 10.68 21.86 8.44
N SER A 184 10.83 20.64 7.95
CA SER A 184 11.08 20.37 6.54
C SER A 184 9.85 20.72 5.69
N GLY A 185 10.08 20.85 4.39
CA GLY A 185 9.01 21.08 3.40
C GLY A 185 9.14 20.14 2.22
N PRO A 186 8.03 19.89 1.48
CA PRO A 186 8.09 19.12 0.25
C PRO A 186 9.09 19.71 -0.74
N ILE A 187 9.78 18.86 -1.50
CA ILE A 187 10.62 19.32 -2.60
C ILE A 187 9.76 19.94 -3.71
N GLU A 188 10.33 20.95 -4.38
CA GLU A 188 9.61 21.80 -5.34
C GLU A 188 9.24 21.09 -6.65
N TYR A 189 9.93 20.00 -6.99
CA TYR A 189 9.75 19.26 -8.24
C TYR A 189 9.50 17.76 -8.00
N ASN A 190 8.98 17.05 -9.01
CA ASN A 190 8.87 15.59 -8.97
C ASN A 190 10.06 14.94 -9.69
N PRO A 191 10.91 14.14 -9.03
CA PRO A 191 12.08 13.52 -9.67
C PRO A 191 11.74 12.45 -10.73
N CYS A 192 10.46 12.11 -10.92
CA CYS A 192 10.04 11.18 -11.96
C CYS A 192 10.33 11.72 -13.37
N LEU A 193 11.19 11.02 -14.12
CA LEU A 193 11.54 11.38 -15.50
C LEU A 193 10.43 11.16 -16.55
N SER A 194 9.26 10.65 -16.13
CA SER A 194 8.17 10.27 -17.04
C SER A 194 8.56 9.29 -18.17
N CYS A 195 9.66 8.54 -18.02
CA CYS A 195 10.20 7.61 -19.03
C CYS A 195 9.34 6.38 -19.33
N LYS A 196 8.35 6.09 -18.46
CA LYS A 196 7.41 4.95 -18.53
C LYS A 196 8.07 3.55 -18.50
N LEU A 197 9.33 3.43 -18.12
CA LEU A 197 9.99 2.11 -17.95
C LEU A 197 9.25 1.23 -16.93
N CYS A 198 8.77 1.82 -15.83
CA CYS A 198 7.97 1.10 -14.83
C CYS A 198 6.65 0.54 -15.39
N VAL A 199 6.01 1.25 -16.34
CA VAL A 199 4.80 0.81 -17.04
C VAL A 199 5.12 -0.38 -17.96
N ALA A 200 6.23 -0.29 -18.70
CA ALA A 200 6.71 -1.35 -19.58
C ALA A 200 7.09 -2.62 -18.80
N ALA A 201 7.74 -2.46 -17.64
CA ALA A 201 8.22 -3.56 -16.80
C ALA A 201 7.11 -4.29 -16.04
N CYS A 202 5.98 -3.63 -15.74
CA CYS A 202 4.92 -4.23 -14.95
C CYS A 202 4.31 -5.46 -15.67
N PRO A 203 4.29 -6.65 -15.04
CA PRO A 203 3.79 -7.87 -15.70
C PRO A 203 2.26 -7.92 -15.77
N VAL A 204 1.57 -7.21 -14.87
CA VAL A 204 0.10 -7.19 -14.73
C VAL A 204 -0.55 -5.89 -15.17
N GLY A 205 0.22 -4.92 -15.65
CA GLY A 205 -0.32 -3.66 -16.18
C GLY A 205 -0.99 -2.80 -15.14
N ALA A 206 -0.54 -2.90 -13.89
CA ALA A 206 -1.07 -2.12 -12.79
C ALA A 206 -0.78 -0.62 -12.91
N LEU A 207 0.16 -0.23 -13.77
CA LEU A 207 0.58 1.16 -13.98
C LEU A 207 0.17 1.60 -15.39
N SER A 208 -0.47 2.76 -15.48
CA SER A 208 -0.80 3.40 -16.76
C SER A 208 0.24 4.47 -17.13
N PRO A 209 0.49 4.71 -18.43
CA PRO A 209 1.32 5.83 -18.85
C PRO A 209 0.75 7.20 -18.44
N LEU A 210 -0.55 7.32 -18.16
CA LEU A 210 -1.19 8.56 -17.72
C LEU A 210 -1.22 8.72 -16.19
N GLY A 211 -0.69 7.76 -15.43
CA GLY A 211 -0.54 7.83 -13.97
C GLY A 211 -1.61 7.10 -13.15
N GLU A 212 -2.61 6.47 -13.79
CA GLU A 212 -3.56 5.60 -13.09
C GLU A 212 -2.88 4.35 -12.52
N PHE A 213 -3.40 3.86 -11.39
CA PHE A 213 -2.88 2.70 -10.67
C PHE A 213 -3.97 1.69 -10.31
N ASN A 214 -3.87 0.46 -10.84
CA ASN A 214 -4.82 -0.62 -10.60
C ASN A 214 -4.30 -1.40 -9.41
N PHE A 215 -4.78 -1.00 -8.23
CA PHE A 215 -4.37 -1.60 -6.97
C PHE A 215 -4.64 -3.11 -6.96
N ALA A 216 -5.84 -3.56 -7.38
CA ALA A 216 -6.18 -4.98 -7.40
C ALA A 216 -5.22 -5.81 -8.26
N ALA A 217 -4.79 -5.30 -9.43
CA ALA A 217 -3.81 -5.99 -10.28
C ALA A 217 -2.45 -6.13 -9.58
N CYS A 218 -1.92 -5.02 -9.04
CA CYS A 218 -0.64 -5.03 -8.32
C CYS A 218 -0.71 -5.93 -7.08
N TYR A 219 -1.74 -5.77 -6.26
CA TYR A 219 -1.95 -6.52 -5.03
C TYR A 219 -2.08 -8.02 -5.29
N THR A 220 -2.90 -8.44 -6.25
CA THR A 220 -3.14 -9.85 -6.57
C THR A 220 -1.85 -10.59 -6.95
N HIS A 221 -0.96 -9.93 -7.69
CA HIS A 221 0.28 -10.54 -8.14
C HIS A 221 1.45 -10.31 -7.18
N ASN A 222 1.76 -9.05 -6.87
CA ASN A 222 2.94 -8.69 -6.09
C ASN A 222 2.89 -9.23 -4.65
N TYR A 223 1.69 -9.28 -4.07
CA TYR A 223 1.42 -9.72 -2.70
C TYR A 223 0.81 -11.14 -2.68
N ARG A 224 1.09 -11.97 -3.69
CA ARG A 224 0.52 -13.33 -3.81
C ARG A 224 0.86 -14.23 -2.62
N GLU A 225 1.99 -14.03 -1.96
CA GLU A 225 2.41 -14.76 -0.76
C GLU A 225 2.33 -13.92 0.54
N PHE A 226 1.46 -12.90 0.55
CA PHE A 226 1.14 -12.12 1.75
C PHE A 226 -0.25 -12.49 2.28
N LEU A 227 -0.75 -11.74 3.28
CA LEU A 227 -2.05 -11.87 3.94
C LEU A 227 -3.20 -12.34 3.01
N GLY A 228 -3.56 -11.54 2.00
CA GLY A 228 -4.67 -11.89 1.11
C GLY A 228 -4.38 -13.16 0.30
N GLY A 229 -3.15 -13.29 -0.19
CA GLY A 229 -2.72 -14.46 -0.93
C GLY A 229 -2.76 -15.76 -0.12
N PHE A 230 -2.37 -15.70 1.16
CA PHE A 230 -2.49 -16.79 2.11
C PHE A 230 -3.94 -17.17 2.34
N LYS A 231 -4.84 -16.20 2.59
CA LYS A 231 -6.30 -16.45 2.69
C LYS A 231 -6.82 -17.19 1.46
N SER A 232 -6.48 -16.73 0.25
CA SER A 232 -6.89 -17.38 -1.00
C SER A 232 -6.34 -18.82 -1.12
N TRP A 233 -5.10 -19.05 -0.71
CA TRP A 233 -4.50 -20.38 -0.72
C TRP A 233 -5.18 -21.35 0.27
N VAL A 234 -5.49 -20.90 1.49
CA VAL A 234 -6.24 -21.69 2.48
C VAL A 234 -7.63 -22.05 1.97
N GLU A 235 -8.30 -21.14 1.27
CA GLU A 235 -9.61 -21.40 0.68
C GLU A 235 -9.53 -22.40 -0.49
N GLU A 236 -8.51 -22.34 -1.35
CA GLU A 236 -8.29 -23.36 -2.37
C GLU A 236 -8.03 -24.73 -1.75
N LEU A 237 -7.30 -24.80 -0.64
CA LEU A 237 -7.11 -26.03 0.12
C LEU A 237 -8.43 -26.55 0.69
N ALA A 238 -9.24 -25.69 1.32
CA ALA A 238 -10.52 -26.07 1.91
C ALA A 238 -11.57 -26.48 0.85
N ASP A 239 -11.54 -25.85 -0.33
CA ASP A 239 -12.45 -26.15 -1.45
C ASP A 239 -12.01 -27.42 -2.24
N SER A 240 -10.82 -27.98 -1.95
CA SER A 240 -10.28 -29.15 -2.63
C SER A 240 -10.85 -30.47 -2.08
N LYS A 241 -11.28 -31.37 -2.98
CA LYS A 241 -11.89 -32.66 -2.60
C LYS A 241 -10.88 -33.74 -2.22
N SER A 242 -9.63 -33.59 -2.64
CA SER A 242 -8.54 -34.54 -2.41
C SER A 242 -7.19 -33.85 -2.62
N ALA A 243 -6.10 -34.52 -2.24
CA ALA A 243 -4.75 -34.03 -2.51
C ALA A 243 -4.46 -33.90 -4.02
N ALA A 244 -5.08 -34.72 -4.87
CA ALA A 244 -4.95 -34.63 -6.32
C ALA A 244 -5.71 -33.40 -6.88
N ASP A 245 -6.92 -33.13 -6.39
CA ASP A 245 -7.68 -31.92 -6.75
C ASP A 245 -6.92 -30.65 -6.34
N TYR A 246 -6.35 -30.66 -5.13
CA TYR A 246 -5.50 -29.56 -4.65
C TYR A 246 -4.29 -29.33 -5.56
N ARG A 247 -3.52 -30.38 -5.92
CA ARG A 247 -2.35 -30.24 -6.80
C ARG A 247 -2.69 -29.77 -8.21
N ASN A 248 -3.90 -30.06 -8.70
CA ASN A 248 -4.39 -29.51 -9.96
C ASN A 248 -4.70 -28.00 -9.88
N ARG A 249 -5.04 -27.49 -8.69
CA ARG A 249 -5.36 -26.07 -8.44
C ARG A 249 -4.16 -25.25 -8.02
N VAL A 250 -3.26 -25.83 -7.22
CA VAL A 250 -2.08 -25.20 -6.65
C VAL A 250 -0.90 -26.13 -6.89
N SER A 251 0.08 -25.66 -7.67
CA SER A 251 1.28 -26.46 -7.96
C SER A 251 2.12 -26.69 -6.71
N ASP A 252 2.98 -27.71 -6.74
CA ASP A 252 3.94 -27.96 -5.66
C ASP A 252 4.84 -26.74 -5.42
N GLY A 253 5.29 -26.07 -6.50
CA GLY A 253 6.09 -24.85 -6.41
C GLY A 253 5.35 -23.68 -5.74
N GLU A 254 4.04 -23.53 -5.95
CA GLU A 254 3.24 -22.53 -5.23
C GLU A 254 3.10 -22.87 -3.74
N THR A 255 2.88 -24.14 -3.42
CA THR A 255 2.79 -24.62 -2.05
C THR A 255 4.09 -24.33 -1.29
N VAL A 256 5.23 -24.69 -1.87
CA VAL A 256 6.56 -24.44 -1.30
C VAL A 256 6.85 -22.93 -1.21
N SER A 257 6.51 -22.14 -2.24
CA SER A 257 6.68 -20.68 -2.22
C SER A 257 5.87 -20.01 -1.11
N MET A 258 4.65 -20.50 -0.84
CA MET A 258 3.82 -20.03 0.27
C MET A 258 4.45 -20.40 1.61
N TRP A 259 4.85 -21.67 1.80
CA TRP A 259 5.55 -22.11 3.02
C TRP A 259 6.81 -21.27 3.31
N GLN A 260 7.62 -20.99 2.28
CA GLN A 260 8.83 -20.19 2.42
C GLN A 260 8.51 -18.77 2.91
N SER A 261 7.45 -18.15 2.36
CA SER A 261 7.05 -16.79 2.75
C SER A 261 6.47 -16.73 4.16
N LEU A 262 5.90 -17.83 4.66
CA LEU A 262 5.40 -17.96 6.04
C LEU A 262 6.50 -18.29 7.06
N SER A 263 7.55 -19.01 6.65
CA SER A 263 8.60 -19.48 7.55
C SER A 263 9.71 -18.45 7.80
N PHE A 264 9.76 -17.38 6.99
CA PHE A 264 10.73 -16.31 7.13
C PHE A 264 10.03 -14.95 7.18
N LYS A 265 9.99 -14.23 6.06
CA LYS A 265 9.29 -12.96 5.91
C LYS A 265 8.48 -12.98 4.60
N PRO A 266 7.37 -12.22 4.52
CA PRO A 266 6.55 -12.20 3.31
C PRO A 266 7.34 -11.67 2.09
N GLY A 267 7.48 -12.50 1.06
CA GLY A 267 8.28 -12.17 -0.12
C GLY A 267 7.45 -11.61 -1.27
N TYR A 268 7.83 -10.45 -1.80
CA TYR A 268 7.23 -9.86 -3.00
C TYR A 268 7.46 -10.72 -4.24
N LYS A 269 6.45 -10.86 -5.10
CA LYS A 269 6.63 -11.52 -6.42
C LYS A 269 7.34 -10.63 -7.43
N ALA A 270 7.13 -9.33 -7.32
CA ALA A 270 7.69 -8.35 -8.22
C ALA A 270 8.34 -7.20 -7.42
N ALA A 271 9.06 -6.37 -8.15
CA ALA A 271 9.42 -5.01 -7.77
C ALA A 271 9.88 -4.27 -9.04
N TYR A 272 9.41 -4.73 -10.21
CA TYR A 272 10.04 -4.42 -11.50
C TYR A 272 9.97 -2.93 -11.82
N CYS A 273 8.93 -2.27 -11.33
CA CYS A 273 8.78 -0.83 -11.47
C CYS A 273 9.84 -0.01 -10.72
N LEU A 274 10.34 -0.52 -9.58
CA LEU A 274 11.46 0.05 -8.83
C LEU A 274 12.79 -0.31 -9.49
N ALA A 275 12.98 -1.59 -9.82
CA ALA A 275 14.19 -2.11 -10.47
C ALA A 275 14.60 -1.29 -11.71
N VAL A 276 13.64 -1.00 -12.59
CA VAL A 276 13.93 -0.27 -13.85
C VAL A 276 14.00 1.24 -13.69
N CYS A 277 13.67 1.80 -12.53
CA CYS A 277 13.59 3.25 -12.36
C CYS A 277 15.00 3.87 -12.45
N PRO A 278 15.27 4.75 -13.43
CA PRO A 278 16.57 5.40 -13.55
C PRO A 278 16.61 6.76 -12.82
N ALA A 279 15.53 7.17 -12.16
CA ALA A 279 15.48 8.48 -11.52
C ALA A 279 16.36 8.52 -10.26
N GLY A 280 17.00 9.67 -10.03
CA GLY A 280 17.95 9.90 -8.94
C GLY A 280 19.33 10.30 -9.47
N GLU A 281 19.97 11.31 -8.90
CA GLU A 281 21.32 11.76 -9.30
C GLU A 281 22.33 10.61 -9.29
N ASP A 282 22.32 9.78 -8.24
CA ASP A 282 23.22 8.63 -8.10
C ASP A 282 22.80 7.46 -9.03
N VAL A 283 21.65 7.55 -9.70
CA VAL A 283 20.97 6.45 -10.41
C VAL A 283 20.98 6.63 -11.93
N ILE A 284 20.87 7.87 -12.39
CA ILE A 284 20.47 8.20 -13.77
C ILE A 284 21.58 8.01 -14.80
N GLY A 285 22.85 8.01 -14.39
CA GLY A 285 24.03 7.96 -15.27
C GLY A 285 23.92 6.93 -16.40
N PRO A 286 23.83 5.62 -16.11
CA PRO A 286 23.76 4.58 -17.14
C PRO A 286 22.59 4.73 -18.12
N TYR A 287 21.48 5.35 -17.69
CA TYR A 287 20.34 5.62 -18.57
C TYR A 287 20.57 6.81 -19.49
N LEU A 288 21.36 7.81 -19.07
CA LEU A 288 21.76 8.93 -19.94
C LEU A 288 22.84 8.51 -20.92
N ASP A 289 23.78 7.68 -20.48
CA ASP A 289 24.91 7.22 -21.29
C ASP A 289 24.42 6.37 -22.48
N ASP A 290 23.57 5.36 -22.23
CA ASP A 290 22.99 4.53 -23.28
C ASP A 290 21.62 3.97 -22.89
N ARG A 291 20.56 4.61 -23.42
CA ARG A 291 19.17 4.18 -23.20
C ARG A 291 18.84 2.82 -23.80
N VAL A 292 19.53 2.42 -24.86
CA VAL A 292 19.31 1.13 -25.53
C VAL A 292 19.95 0.02 -24.70
N ALA A 293 21.20 0.20 -24.28
CA ALA A 293 21.87 -0.72 -23.35
C ALA A 293 21.10 -0.84 -22.03
N TYR A 294 20.67 0.29 -21.43
CA TYR A 294 19.87 0.26 -20.20
C TYR A 294 18.60 -0.58 -20.33
N ARG A 295 17.88 -0.45 -21.46
CA ARG A 295 16.68 -1.27 -21.71
C ARG A 295 17.04 -2.74 -21.83
N ARG A 296 18.08 -3.08 -22.61
CA ARG A 296 18.55 -4.44 -22.81
C ARG A 296 19.00 -5.10 -21.49
N GLU A 297 19.65 -4.35 -20.61
CA GLU A 297 20.30 -4.90 -19.40
C GLU A 297 19.40 -4.87 -18.17
N VAL A 298 18.53 -3.87 -18.03
CA VAL A 298 17.70 -3.69 -16.82
C VAL A 298 16.23 -4.04 -17.06
N LEU A 299 15.66 -3.64 -18.21
CA LEU A 299 14.22 -3.85 -18.48
C LEU A 299 13.94 -5.24 -19.07
N THR A 300 14.64 -5.60 -20.15
CA THR A 300 14.38 -6.84 -20.91
C THR A 300 14.43 -8.09 -20.04
N PRO A 301 15.41 -8.29 -19.12
CA PRO A 301 15.45 -9.51 -18.31
C PRO A 301 14.21 -9.70 -17.43
N LEU A 302 13.61 -8.61 -16.95
CA LEU A 302 12.38 -8.65 -16.15
C LEU A 302 11.15 -9.00 -17.01
N GLN A 303 11.09 -8.47 -18.24
CA GLN A 303 10.01 -8.78 -19.18
C GLN A 303 10.07 -10.23 -19.68
N GLU A 304 11.28 -10.74 -19.94
CA GLU A 304 11.50 -12.07 -20.50
C GLU A 304 11.55 -13.19 -19.45
N LYS A 305 11.69 -12.86 -18.16
CA LYS A 305 11.70 -13.85 -17.08
C LYS A 305 10.53 -14.83 -17.19
N ALA A 306 10.81 -16.13 -17.20
CA ALA A 306 9.78 -17.16 -17.13
C ALA A 306 9.16 -17.21 -15.73
N GLU A 307 7.86 -16.92 -15.60
CA GLU A 307 7.17 -16.96 -14.30
C GLU A 307 5.65 -17.06 -14.42
N THR A 308 5.00 -17.48 -13.33
CA THR A 308 3.55 -17.40 -13.19
C THR A 308 3.12 -15.99 -12.77
N VAL A 309 2.16 -15.43 -13.52
CA VAL A 309 1.54 -14.14 -13.23
C VAL A 309 0.10 -14.38 -12.75
N TYR A 310 -0.22 -13.84 -11.57
CA TYR A 310 -1.50 -14.08 -10.90
C TYR A 310 -2.48 -12.94 -11.17
N VAL A 311 -3.65 -13.26 -11.70
CA VAL A 311 -4.65 -12.28 -12.12
C VAL A 311 -6.05 -12.66 -11.64
N LEU A 312 -6.94 -11.67 -11.57
CA LEU A 312 -8.36 -11.92 -11.37
C LEU A 312 -9.02 -12.22 -12.72
N LYS A 313 -9.97 -13.15 -12.74
CA LYS A 313 -10.75 -13.49 -13.95
C LYS A 313 -11.49 -12.27 -14.48
N GLY A 314 -11.39 -12.01 -15.78
CA GLY A 314 -12.02 -10.90 -16.49
C GLY A 314 -11.39 -9.52 -16.23
N SER A 315 -10.23 -9.45 -15.58
CA SER A 315 -9.57 -8.19 -15.26
C SER A 315 -8.73 -7.62 -16.41
N ASP A 316 -8.42 -6.32 -16.37
CA ASP A 316 -7.46 -5.68 -17.28
C ASP A 316 -6.09 -6.38 -17.23
N ALA A 317 -5.70 -6.87 -16.05
CA ALA A 317 -4.44 -7.57 -15.82
C ALA A 317 -4.37 -8.90 -16.57
N GLU A 318 -5.47 -9.64 -16.65
CA GLU A 318 -5.54 -10.90 -17.39
C GLU A 318 -5.29 -10.68 -18.87
N ALA A 319 -5.99 -9.72 -19.49
CA ALA A 319 -5.78 -9.38 -20.88
C ALA A 319 -4.38 -8.83 -21.15
N TYR A 320 -3.83 -8.04 -20.21
CA TYR A 320 -2.53 -7.44 -20.38
C TYR A 320 -1.37 -8.42 -20.26
N ALA A 321 -1.43 -9.36 -19.31
CA ALA A 321 -0.35 -10.30 -19.07
C ALA A 321 -0.08 -11.21 -20.29
N ALA A 322 -1.09 -11.46 -21.13
CA ALA A 322 -0.98 -12.25 -22.36
C ALA A 322 0.01 -11.68 -23.40
N ARG A 323 0.42 -10.41 -23.29
CA ARG A 323 1.42 -9.82 -24.18
C ARG A 323 2.85 -10.31 -23.95
N PHE A 324 3.09 -10.99 -22.82
CA PHE A 324 4.41 -11.47 -22.45
C PHE A 324 4.49 -12.99 -22.70
N PRO A 325 5.24 -13.46 -23.71
CA PRO A 325 5.23 -14.86 -24.12
C PRO A 325 5.75 -15.81 -23.04
N ASN A 326 6.66 -15.34 -22.18
CA ASN A 326 7.28 -16.16 -21.14
C ASN A 326 6.49 -16.16 -19.81
N LYS A 327 5.33 -15.49 -19.76
CA LYS A 327 4.52 -15.39 -18.53
C LYS A 327 3.34 -16.34 -18.62
N VAL A 328 3.23 -17.23 -17.64
CA VAL A 328 2.06 -18.12 -17.52
C VAL A 328 0.99 -17.43 -16.69
N VAL A 329 -0.12 -17.08 -17.32
CA VAL A 329 -1.24 -16.42 -16.64
C VAL A 329 -2.02 -17.45 -15.81
N LYS A 330 -2.12 -17.21 -14.50
CA LYS A 330 -2.93 -18.01 -13.58
C LYS A 330 -4.02 -17.17 -12.93
N ARG A 331 -5.26 -17.65 -13.05
CA ARG A 331 -6.42 -17.03 -12.40
C ARG A 331 -6.43 -17.39 -10.92
N VAL A 332 -6.70 -16.41 -10.07
CA VAL A 332 -6.88 -16.60 -8.63
C VAL A 332 -8.16 -15.94 -8.13
N ARG A 333 -8.57 -16.33 -6.94
CA ARG A 333 -9.67 -15.73 -6.19
C ARG A 333 -9.35 -14.31 -5.74
N ARG A 334 -10.38 -13.46 -5.69
CA ARG A 334 -10.34 -12.15 -5.03
C ARG A 334 -10.27 -12.31 -3.52
N THR A 335 -9.38 -11.55 -2.89
CA THR A 335 -9.03 -11.71 -1.46
C THR A 335 -9.54 -10.59 -0.56
N ILE A 336 -10.00 -9.48 -1.15
CA ILE A 336 -10.54 -8.32 -0.43
C ILE A 336 -12.06 -8.36 -0.50
N GLU A 337 -12.68 -8.72 0.61
CA GLU A 337 -14.13 -8.75 0.79
C GLU A 337 -14.58 -7.58 1.69
N PRO A 338 -15.51 -6.73 1.23
CA PRO A 338 -15.97 -5.60 2.03
C PRO A 338 -16.81 -6.08 3.23
N GLN A 339 -16.52 -5.55 4.42
CA GLN A 339 -17.26 -5.84 5.65
C GLN A 339 -18.29 -4.75 6.02
N SER A 340 -18.28 -3.62 5.30
CA SER A 340 -19.23 -2.51 5.47
C SER A 340 -19.55 -1.87 4.12
N LEU A 341 -20.61 -1.05 4.06
CA LEU A 341 -21.01 -0.36 2.83
C LEU A 341 -19.95 0.66 2.38
N ARG A 342 -19.34 1.39 3.32
CA ARG A 342 -18.20 2.26 3.03
C ARG A 342 -16.99 1.49 2.52
N ALA A 343 -16.68 0.33 3.11
CA ALA A 343 -15.61 -0.53 2.61
C ALA A 343 -15.92 -1.09 1.21
N PHE A 344 -17.19 -1.33 0.88
CA PHE A 344 -17.61 -1.67 -0.47
C PHE A 344 -17.31 -0.53 -1.47
N LEU A 345 -17.70 0.70 -1.16
CA LEU A 345 -17.42 1.86 -2.03
C LEU A 345 -15.91 2.10 -2.19
N MET A 346 -15.12 1.92 -1.13
CA MET A 346 -13.66 1.94 -1.21
C MET A 346 -13.14 0.81 -2.12
N GLY A 347 -13.67 -0.40 -1.96
CA GLY A 347 -13.32 -1.57 -2.75
C GLY A 347 -13.60 -1.40 -4.25
N LEU A 348 -14.60 -0.61 -4.63
CA LEU A 348 -14.84 -0.24 -6.03
C LEU A 348 -13.66 0.55 -6.60
N ARG A 349 -13.10 1.52 -5.86
CA ARG A 349 -11.90 2.26 -6.28
C ARG A 349 -10.70 1.33 -6.48
N LEU A 350 -10.50 0.40 -5.55
CA LEU A 350 -9.37 -0.54 -5.59
C LEU A 350 -9.49 -1.59 -6.70
N GLY A 351 -10.71 -1.98 -7.05
CA GLY A 351 -11.01 -3.02 -8.03
C GLY A 351 -11.33 -2.51 -9.43
N PHE A 352 -11.30 -1.19 -9.69
CA PHE A 352 -11.69 -0.60 -10.96
C PHE A 352 -10.77 -1.00 -12.12
N GLN A 353 -11.36 -1.36 -13.24
CA GLN A 353 -10.70 -1.82 -14.47
C GLN A 353 -10.90 -0.77 -15.56
N TRP A 354 -10.01 0.23 -15.59
CA TRP A 354 -10.16 1.39 -16.48
C TRP A 354 -10.16 1.04 -17.96
N ARG A 355 -9.49 -0.04 -18.39
CA ARG A 355 -9.49 -0.42 -19.82
C ARG A 355 -10.79 -1.08 -20.20
N ASN A 356 -11.33 -1.93 -19.34
CA ASN A 356 -12.68 -2.50 -19.51
C ASN A 356 -13.80 -1.45 -19.42
N ALA A 357 -13.52 -0.28 -18.84
CA ALA A 357 -14.43 0.84 -18.69
C ALA A 357 -14.24 1.95 -19.76
N LYS A 358 -13.34 1.79 -20.73
CA LYS A 358 -12.97 2.84 -21.70
C LYS A 358 -14.13 3.29 -22.60
N ASP A 359 -15.10 2.40 -22.82
CA ASP A 359 -16.29 2.57 -23.66
C ASP A 359 -17.56 2.86 -22.83
N VAL A 360 -17.42 3.06 -21.52
CA VAL A 360 -18.55 3.23 -20.60
C VAL A 360 -18.67 4.70 -20.17
N THR A 361 -19.83 5.29 -20.43
CA THR A 361 -20.24 6.58 -19.85
C THR A 361 -21.59 6.39 -19.18
N GLN A 362 -21.59 6.18 -17.86
CA GLN A 362 -22.81 5.85 -17.13
C GLN A 362 -22.74 6.26 -15.64
N VAL A 363 -23.85 6.77 -15.13
CA VAL A 363 -24.08 7.00 -13.69
C VAL A 363 -24.94 5.89 -13.11
N PHE A 364 -24.49 5.34 -11.98
CA PHE A 364 -25.18 4.34 -11.17
C PHE A 364 -25.49 4.92 -9.80
N HIS A 365 -26.74 4.77 -9.35
CA HIS A 365 -27.14 5.14 -7.99
C HIS A 365 -27.32 3.89 -7.15
N PHE A 366 -26.67 3.84 -6.00
CA PHE A 366 -26.87 2.83 -4.98
C PHE A 366 -27.66 3.45 -3.82
N ARG A 367 -28.76 2.80 -3.43
CA ARG A 367 -29.53 3.14 -2.25
C ARG A 367 -29.53 1.96 -1.30
N PHE A 368 -28.65 1.99 -0.32
CA PHE A 368 -28.59 0.97 0.72
C PHE A 368 -29.57 1.32 1.83
N LYS A 369 -30.40 0.34 2.21
CA LYS A 369 -31.35 0.44 3.32
C LYS A 369 -31.05 -0.60 4.39
N GLY A 370 -31.51 -0.37 5.62
CA GLY A 370 -31.45 -1.37 6.69
C GLY A 370 -30.76 -0.81 7.92
N ARG A 371 -29.78 -1.56 8.46
CA ARG A 371 -29.04 -1.16 9.67
C ARG A 371 -28.27 0.16 9.50
N GLU A 372 -27.73 0.36 8.30
CA GLU A 372 -27.12 1.62 7.87
C GLU A 372 -27.80 2.02 6.56
N ASN A 373 -28.27 3.27 6.48
CA ASN A 373 -28.76 3.85 5.24
C ASN A 373 -27.62 4.62 4.60
N LEU A 374 -27.30 4.29 3.35
CA LEU A 374 -26.25 4.97 2.59
C LEU A 374 -26.69 5.09 1.14
N ASP A 375 -26.78 6.33 0.68
CA ASP A 375 -26.92 6.63 -0.74
C ASP A 375 -25.53 6.92 -1.32
N ALA A 376 -25.27 6.42 -2.52
CA ALA A 376 -23.99 6.62 -3.18
C ALA A 376 -24.13 6.69 -4.70
N THR A 377 -23.31 7.54 -5.29
CA THR A 377 -23.17 7.67 -6.73
C THR A 377 -21.88 7.01 -7.18
N VAL A 378 -21.98 6.16 -8.19
CA VAL A 378 -20.84 5.61 -8.91
C VAL A 378 -20.97 6.02 -10.36
N ALA A 379 -20.15 6.98 -10.79
CA ALA A 379 -20.12 7.46 -12.17
C ALA A 379 -18.86 6.93 -12.86
N ILE A 380 -19.03 6.36 -14.03
CA ILE A 380 -17.95 5.90 -14.90
C ILE A 380 -18.01 6.73 -16.18
N ASP A 381 -16.90 7.34 -16.56
CA ASP A 381 -16.77 8.08 -17.82
C ASP A 381 -15.45 7.74 -18.51
N LYS A 382 -15.53 6.92 -19.55
CA LYS A 382 -14.43 6.56 -20.45
C LYS A 382 -13.14 6.18 -19.71
N GLY A 383 -13.25 5.21 -18.81
CA GLY A 383 -12.13 4.73 -18.00
C GLY A 383 -11.78 5.59 -16.79
N LYS A 384 -12.59 6.60 -16.46
CA LYS A 384 -12.51 7.34 -15.19
C LYS A 384 -13.63 6.91 -14.25
N LEU A 385 -13.32 6.82 -12.96
CA LEU A 385 -14.25 6.46 -11.91
C LEU A 385 -14.41 7.64 -10.94
N HIS A 386 -15.65 8.01 -10.70
CA HIS A 386 -16.04 8.94 -9.65
C HIS A 386 -17.00 8.24 -8.69
N ILE A 387 -16.75 8.38 -7.38
CA ILE A 387 -17.60 7.83 -6.33
C ILE A 387 -17.83 8.92 -5.29
N ALA A 388 -19.10 9.19 -5.00
CA ALA A 388 -19.54 10.15 -3.99
C ALA A 388 -20.60 9.52 -3.08
N GLU A 389 -20.65 9.98 -1.83
CA GLU A 389 -21.81 9.74 -0.96
C GLU A 389 -22.93 10.70 -1.38
N GLY A 390 -24.17 10.21 -1.40
CA GLY A 390 -25.32 10.92 -1.98
C GLY A 390 -25.60 10.56 -3.43
N LEU A 391 -26.71 11.10 -3.95
CA LEU A 391 -27.20 10.85 -5.31
C LEU A 391 -27.00 12.07 -6.19
N GLU A 392 -26.03 11.99 -7.08
CA GLU A 392 -25.63 13.08 -7.98
C GLU A 392 -25.98 12.73 -9.43
N GLY A 393 -26.50 13.73 -10.17
CA GLY A 393 -26.87 13.56 -11.57
C GLY A 393 -28.03 12.58 -11.83
N LYS A 394 -28.19 12.18 -13.10
CA LYS A 394 -29.23 11.25 -13.54
C LYS A 394 -28.66 9.85 -13.73
N ALA A 395 -29.06 8.91 -12.88
CA ALA A 395 -28.67 7.51 -13.06
C ALA A 395 -29.40 6.84 -14.22
N GLY A 396 -28.66 6.05 -15.00
CA GLY A 396 -29.23 5.11 -15.96
C GLY A 396 -29.67 3.80 -15.29
N LEU A 397 -29.10 3.50 -14.11
CA LEU A 397 -29.53 2.40 -13.26
C LEU A 397 -29.46 2.81 -11.78
N GLU A 398 -30.60 2.69 -11.09
CA GLU A 398 -30.71 2.81 -9.65
C GLU A 398 -30.88 1.42 -9.03
N ILE A 399 -30.08 1.14 -8.00
CA ILE A 399 -29.97 -0.14 -7.30
C ILE A 399 -30.36 0.12 -5.85
N SER A 400 -31.58 -0.23 -5.48
CA SER A 400 -32.06 -0.16 -4.09
C SER A 400 -31.97 -1.53 -3.43
N VAL A 401 -31.22 -1.65 -2.34
CA VAL A 401 -30.95 -2.96 -1.73
C VAL A 401 -30.78 -2.87 -0.21
N ASP A 402 -31.17 -3.93 0.51
CA ASP A 402 -30.80 -4.11 1.91
C ASP A 402 -29.28 -4.24 2.04
N GLY A 403 -28.64 -3.40 2.87
CA GLY A 403 -27.19 -3.31 2.98
C GLY A 403 -26.54 -4.63 3.40
N ASP A 404 -27.13 -5.32 4.39
CA ASP A 404 -26.62 -6.61 4.86
C ASP A 404 -26.77 -7.71 3.80
N ALA A 405 -27.87 -7.70 3.05
CA ALA A 405 -28.06 -8.61 1.93
C ALA A 405 -27.06 -8.34 0.80
N TRP A 406 -26.73 -7.07 0.54
CA TRP A 406 -25.71 -6.69 -0.42
C TRP A 406 -24.31 -7.18 -0.02
N LEU A 407 -23.92 -6.98 1.24
CA LEU A 407 -22.62 -7.46 1.74
C LEU A 407 -22.51 -8.99 1.68
N ARG A 408 -23.58 -9.74 2.04
CA ARG A 408 -23.60 -11.20 1.88
C ARG A 408 -23.52 -11.64 0.42
N PHE A 409 -24.17 -10.91 -0.49
CA PHE A 409 -24.12 -11.18 -1.92
C PHE A 409 -22.69 -10.99 -2.48
N ILE A 410 -22.06 -9.86 -2.18
CA ILE A 410 -20.69 -9.57 -2.65
C ILE A 410 -19.66 -10.50 -2.01
N GLY A 411 -19.80 -10.82 -0.73
CA GLY A 411 -18.96 -11.81 -0.04
C GLY A 411 -19.20 -13.26 -0.51
N ARG A 412 -19.99 -13.48 -1.57
CA ARG A 412 -20.32 -14.79 -2.15
C ARG A 412 -20.94 -15.78 -1.15
N ARG A 413 -21.52 -15.26 -0.06
CA ARG A 413 -22.24 -16.05 0.96
C ARG A 413 -23.69 -16.30 0.58
N GLN A 414 -24.24 -15.54 -0.38
CA GLN A 414 -25.59 -15.70 -0.95
C GLN A 414 -25.59 -15.40 -2.45
N GLY A 415 -26.39 -16.14 -3.22
CA GLY A 415 -26.53 -15.90 -4.67
C GLY A 415 -27.45 -14.71 -4.99
N LEU A 416 -27.22 -14.04 -6.13
CA LEU A 416 -28.04 -12.89 -6.58
C LEU A 416 -29.54 -13.22 -6.63
N PHE A 417 -29.87 -14.44 -7.07
CA PHE A 417 -31.23 -14.94 -7.16
C PHE A 417 -31.90 -15.05 -5.78
N GLN A 418 -31.16 -15.51 -4.76
CA GLN A 418 -31.66 -15.57 -3.37
C GLN A 418 -31.90 -14.18 -2.78
N THR A 419 -31.05 -13.21 -3.13
CA THR A 419 -31.22 -11.80 -2.72
C THR A 419 -32.42 -11.15 -3.40
N MET A 420 -32.66 -11.44 -4.68
CA MET A 420 -33.83 -10.96 -5.44
C MET A 420 -35.14 -11.59 -4.95
N LEU A 421 -35.18 -12.91 -4.74
CA LEU A 421 -36.39 -13.62 -4.30
C LEU A 421 -36.92 -13.18 -2.94
N LYS A 422 -36.04 -12.69 -2.06
CA LYS A 422 -36.44 -12.15 -0.75
C LYS A 422 -37.02 -10.73 -0.82
N GLY A 423 -37.21 -10.16 -2.02
CA GLY A 423 -37.72 -8.80 -2.22
C GLY A 423 -36.77 -7.69 -1.75
N ARG A 424 -35.51 -8.03 -1.49
CA ARG A 424 -34.52 -7.12 -0.88
C ARG A 424 -33.67 -6.34 -1.88
N LEU A 425 -33.89 -6.54 -3.19
CA LEU A 425 -33.20 -5.84 -4.28
C LEU A 425 -34.23 -5.33 -5.29
N ARG A 426 -34.21 -4.03 -5.57
CA ARG A 426 -35.03 -3.37 -6.59
C ARG A 426 -34.12 -2.63 -7.56
N LEU A 427 -34.33 -2.88 -8.85
CA LEU A 427 -33.61 -2.21 -9.95
C LEU A 427 -34.58 -1.30 -10.70
N LYS A 428 -34.21 -0.04 -10.89
CA LYS A 428 -34.97 0.97 -11.68
C LYS A 428 -34.06 1.55 -12.76
N GLY A 429 -34.48 1.52 -14.01
CA GLY A 429 -33.66 1.91 -15.18
C GLY A 429 -33.27 0.72 -16.05
N ASP A 430 -32.24 0.87 -16.89
CA ASP A 430 -31.79 -0.18 -17.79
C ASP A 430 -31.02 -1.28 -17.02
N ARG A 431 -31.62 -2.47 -16.95
CA ARG A 431 -31.06 -3.62 -16.23
C ARG A 431 -29.81 -4.19 -16.90
N ASN A 432 -29.60 -3.96 -18.20
CA ASN A 432 -28.40 -4.41 -18.91
C ASN A 432 -27.14 -3.73 -18.36
N LEU A 433 -27.28 -2.51 -17.81
CA LEU A 433 -26.19 -1.77 -17.20
C LEU A 433 -25.59 -2.48 -15.98
N MET A 434 -26.28 -3.46 -15.36
CA MET A 434 -25.68 -4.28 -14.31
C MET A 434 -24.51 -5.13 -14.82
N LYS A 435 -24.61 -5.66 -16.05
CA LYS A 435 -23.50 -6.39 -16.69
C LYS A 435 -22.36 -5.45 -17.03
N THR A 436 -22.68 -4.25 -17.55
CA THR A 436 -21.71 -3.19 -17.83
C THR A 436 -20.96 -2.77 -16.56
N PHE A 437 -21.68 -2.55 -15.45
CA PHE A 437 -21.10 -2.24 -14.15
C PHE A 437 -20.12 -3.33 -13.72
N ARG A 438 -20.56 -4.59 -13.70
CA ARG A 438 -19.72 -5.73 -13.29
C ARG A 438 -18.45 -5.87 -14.13
N ARG A 439 -18.50 -5.60 -15.44
CA ARG A 439 -17.32 -5.64 -16.32
C ARG A 439 -16.24 -4.60 -15.93
N CYS A 440 -16.64 -3.48 -15.33
CA CYS A 440 -15.74 -2.40 -14.94
C CYS A 440 -14.98 -2.66 -13.63
N PHE A 441 -15.26 -3.75 -12.91
CA PHE A 441 -14.60 -4.10 -11.65
C PHE A 441 -14.15 -5.55 -11.68
N ALA A 442 -12.96 -5.83 -11.13
CA ALA A 442 -12.42 -7.19 -11.10
C ALA A 442 -12.98 -8.02 -9.94
N GLY A 443 -13.23 -9.31 -10.22
CA GLY A 443 -13.68 -10.32 -9.25
C GLY A 443 -15.20 -10.51 -9.21
#